data_AF-A0A847B4A1-F1
#
_entry.id   AF-A0A847B4A1-F1
#
_cell.length_a   1.000
_cell.length_b   1.000
_cell.length_c   1.000
_cell.angle_alpha   90.00
_cell.angle_beta   90.00
_cell.angle_gamma   90.00
#
_symmetry.space_group_name_H-M   'P 1'
#
loop_
_entity.id
_entity.type
_entity.pdbx_description
1 polymer ?
#
loop_
_entity_poly.entity_id
_entity_poly.type
_entity_poly.pdbx_seq_one_letter_code
_entity_poly.pdbx_strand_id
1 'polypeptide(L)'
;MIYQEVLKRINAVQKLRTKDIDDIAKDYLTRGVDVGDLFPHIDENGALFRIYLVVSLKRIQKYEDQIAFIEDLFPHLRDWWHVDILPQLLKRAPSFDYVYRLSAKYIQSDLLFVRRWGYVIFLTGFQKDPSLTKNILNLMHNDAAYYVQMAEAWLIADLAIYNPEEILRFIASRKLNYGIIGKAIQKMCDSFRISDEIKRRARELRALYK
;
A
#
# COMPACT_ATOMS: atom_id res chain seq x y z
N MET A 1 -25.73 -19.64 1.41
CA MET A 1 -24.90 -18.79 0.53
C MET A 1 -23.90 -18.04 1.39
N ILE A 2 -22.62 -18.03 0.99
CA ILE A 2 -21.52 -17.45 1.77
C ILE A 2 -21.77 -15.98 2.15
N TYR A 3 -22.37 -15.20 1.26
CA TYR A 3 -22.75 -13.80 1.53
C TYR A 3 -23.55 -13.62 2.84
N GLN A 4 -24.62 -14.41 3.03
CA GLN A 4 -25.46 -14.33 4.24
C GLN A 4 -24.71 -14.79 5.50
N GLU A 5 -23.82 -15.77 5.36
CA GLU A 5 -22.95 -16.21 6.46
C GLU A 5 -22.01 -15.09 6.90
N VAL A 6 -21.37 -14.40 5.94
CA VAL A 6 -20.45 -13.29 6.22
C VAL A 6 -21.17 -12.15 6.92
N LEU A 7 -22.33 -11.73 6.40
CA LEU A 7 -23.14 -10.68 7.03
C LEU A 7 -23.54 -11.05 8.45
N LYS A 8 -23.96 -12.30 8.70
CA LYS A 8 -24.28 -12.78 10.05
C LYS A 8 -23.07 -12.68 10.97
N ARG A 9 -21.88 -13.06 10.52
CA ARG A 9 -20.64 -12.99 11.31
C ARG A 9 -20.21 -11.56 11.60
N ILE A 10 -20.32 -10.67 10.62
CA ILE A 10 -20.01 -9.24 10.78
C ILE A 10 -20.98 -8.60 11.79
N ASN A 11 -22.28 -8.86 11.65
CA ASN A 11 -23.32 -8.26 12.50
C ASN A 11 -23.35 -8.83 13.92
N ALA A 12 -22.75 -10.00 14.15
CA ALA A 12 -22.59 -10.57 15.49
C ALA A 12 -21.56 -9.80 16.35
N VAL A 13 -20.72 -8.95 15.73
CA VAL A 13 -19.71 -8.16 16.43
C VAL A 13 -20.22 -6.75 16.68
N GLN A 14 -20.41 -6.39 17.96
CA GLN A 14 -20.97 -5.09 18.36
C GLN A 14 -20.14 -3.88 17.89
N LYS A 15 -18.81 -4.01 17.87
CA LYS A 15 -17.89 -2.98 17.38
C LYS A 15 -16.83 -3.61 16.48
N LEU A 16 -17.17 -3.72 15.20
CA LEU A 16 -16.33 -4.34 14.19
C LEU A 16 -14.98 -3.62 14.07
N ARG A 17 -13.89 -4.38 14.15
CA ARG A 17 -12.51 -3.93 13.92
C ARG A 17 -11.92 -4.72 12.75
N THR A 18 -10.84 -4.18 12.15
CA THR A 18 -10.10 -4.87 11.09
C THR A 18 -9.68 -6.28 11.48
N LYS A 19 -9.26 -6.50 12.74
CA LYS A 19 -8.88 -7.83 13.24
C LYS A 19 -10.00 -8.86 13.13
N ASP A 20 -11.24 -8.46 13.43
CA ASP A 20 -12.39 -9.38 13.37
C ASP A 20 -12.63 -9.85 11.93
N ILE A 21 -12.52 -8.93 10.97
CA ILE A 21 -12.67 -9.19 9.54
C ILE A 21 -11.53 -10.08 9.01
N ASP A 22 -10.30 -9.81 9.42
CA ASP A 22 -9.13 -10.61 9.06
C ASP A 22 -9.21 -12.02 9.67
N ASP A 23 -9.79 -12.18 10.87
CA ASP A 23 -9.99 -13.48 11.50
C ASP A 23 -11.09 -14.29 10.80
N ILE A 24 -12.14 -13.64 10.26
CA ILE A 24 -13.12 -14.29 9.36
C ILE A 24 -12.43 -14.79 8.08
N ALA A 25 -11.61 -13.95 7.44
CA ALA A 25 -10.88 -14.33 6.23
C ALA A 25 -9.92 -15.51 6.48
N LYS A 26 -9.21 -15.52 7.61
CA LYS A 26 -8.33 -16.64 8.01
C LYS A 26 -9.10 -17.95 8.23
N ASP A 27 -10.28 -17.90 8.85
CA ASP A 27 -11.14 -19.06 9.02
C ASP A 27 -11.54 -19.66 7.65
N TYR A 28 -11.95 -18.82 6.71
CA TYR A 28 -12.30 -19.26 5.36
C TYR A 28 -11.13 -19.80 4.55
N LEU A 29 -9.94 -19.25 4.75
CA LEU A 29 -8.72 -19.83 4.19
C LEU A 29 -8.45 -21.22 4.76
N THR A 30 -8.54 -21.38 6.09
CA THR A 30 -8.29 -22.65 6.78
C THR A 30 -9.29 -23.72 6.37
N ARG A 31 -10.56 -23.34 6.21
CA ARG A 31 -11.67 -24.24 5.85
C ARG A 31 -11.81 -24.50 4.34
N GLY A 32 -11.02 -23.84 3.49
CA GLY A 32 -11.14 -23.99 2.04
C GLY A 32 -12.45 -23.42 1.46
N VAL A 33 -13.12 -22.48 2.15
CA VAL A 33 -14.42 -21.91 1.75
C VAL A 33 -14.29 -21.08 0.47
N ASP A 34 -15.04 -21.41 -0.58
CA ASP A 34 -15.12 -20.56 -1.77
C ASP A 34 -15.87 -19.25 -1.46
N VAL A 35 -15.26 -18.13 -1.83
CA VAL A 35 -15.78 -16.77 -1.62
C VAL A 35 -16.19 -16.10 -2.92
N GLY A 36 -16.21 -16.82 -4.06
CA GLY A 36 -16.56 -16.27 -5.37
C GLY A 36 -17.90 -15.53 -5.37
N ASP A 37 -18.91 -16.08 -4.69
CA ASP A 37 -20.24 -15.50 -4.53
C ASP A 37 -20.25 -14.17 -3.75
N LEU A 38 -19.15 -13.75 -3.13
CA LEU A 38 -19.04 -12.41 -2.54
C LEU A 38 -18.79 -11.33 -3.59
N PHE A 39 -18.26 -11.67 -4.77
CA PHE A 39 -17.85 -10.70 -5.79
C PHE A 39 -18.96 -9.70 -6.17
N PRO A 40 -20.22 -10.12 -6.44
CA PRO A 40 -21.29 -9.18 -6.77
C PRO A 40 -21.63 -8.16 -5.66
N HIS A 41 -21.16 -8.41 -4.44
CA HIS A 41 -21.50 -7.65 -3.24
C HIS A 41 -20.32 -6.86 -2.64
N ILE A 42 -19.13 -6.91 -3.24
CA ILE A 42 -17.92 -6.30 -2.66
C ILE A 42 -18.06 -4.77 -2.48
N ASP A 43 -18.83 -4.12 -3.36
CA ASP A 43 -19.05 -2.67 -3.30
C ASP A 43 -20.09 -2.26 -2.25
N GLU A 44 -20.86 -3.20 -1.68
CA GLU A 44 -21.88 -2.90 -0.66
C GLU A 44 -21.25 -2.58 0.70
N ASN A 45 -20.12 -3.21 1.01
CA ASN A 45 -19.48 -3.13 2.32
C ASN A 45 -17.98 -3.45 2.19
N GLY A 46 -17.12 -2.53 2.64
CA GLY A 46 -15.67 -2.73 2.60
C GLY A 46 -15.19 -4.00 3.32
N ALA A 47 -15.90 -4.50 4.33
CA ALA A 47 -15.58 -5.77 4.99
C ALA A 47 -15.76 -6.97 4.06
N LEU A 48 -16.82 -6.98 3.23
CA LEU A 48 -17.05 -8.01 2.21
C LEU A 48 -15.91 -7.99 1.21
N PHE A 49 -15.56 -6.81 0.70
CA PHE A 49 -14.47 -6.68 -0.24
C PHE A 49 -13.14 -7.15 0.36
N ARG A 50 -12.84 -6.79 1.61
CA ARG A 50 -11.61 -7.24 2.26
C ARG A 50 -11.54 -8.76 2.42
N ILE A 51 -12.63 -9.40 2.83
CA ILE A 51 -12.68 -10.86 2.96
C ILE A 51 -12.46 -11.50 1.60
N TYR A 52 -13.19 -11.05 0.57
CA TYR A 52 -13.02 -11.53 -0.80
C TYR A 52 -11.57 -11.36 -1.28
N LEU A 53 -11.02 -10.16 -1.15
CA LEU A 53 -9.66 -9.81 -1.57
C LEU A 53 -8.61 -10.69 -0.89
N VAL A 54 -8.66 -10.82 0.44
CA VAL A 54 -7.68 -11.58 1.23
C VAL A 54 -7.76 -13.08 0.93
N VAL A 55 -8.96 -13.66 0.92
CA VAL A 55 -9.14 -15.10 0.72
C VAL A 55 -8.74 -15.49 -0.71
N SER A 56 -9.18 -14.72 -1.71
CA SER A 56 -8.86 -14.99 -3.12
C SER A 56 -7.37 -14.84 -3.40
N LEU A 57 -6.73 -13.74 -2.98
CA LEU A 57 -5.29 -13.52 -3.21
C LEU A 57 -4.40 -14.58 -2.56
N LYS A 58 -4.72 -15.04 -1.36
CA LYS A 58 -3.91 -16.04 -0.65
C LYS A 58 -3.99 -17.44 -1.28
N ARG A 59 -5.01 -17.72 -2.10
CA ARG A 59 -5.15 -18.98 -2.82
C ARG A 59 -4.37 -19.01 -4.13
N ILE A 60 -4.12 -17.86 -4.73
CA ILE A 60 -3.33 -17.73 -5.96
C ILE A 60 -1.86 -18.00 -5.65
N GLN A 61 -1.23 -18.87 -6.45
CA GLN A 61 0.13 -19.35 -6.18
C GLN A 61 1.21 -18.54 -6.90
N LYS A 62 0.95 -18.08 -8.13
CA LYS A 62 1.92 -17.31 -8.91
C LYS A 62 1.75 -15.82 -8.68
N TYR A 63 2.86 -15.10 -8.69
CA TYR A 63 2.86 -13.65 -8.47
C TYR A 63 2.13 -12.92 -9.59
N GLU A 64 2.36 -13.32 -10.84
CA GLU A 64 1.76 -12.74 -12.04
C GLU A 64 0.25 -12.90 -12.02
N ASP A 65 -0.25 -14.07 -11.61
CA ASP A 65 -1.69 -14.33 -11.45
C ASP A 65 -2.29 -13.47 -10.31
N GLN A 66 -1.53 -13.20 -9.23
CA GLN A 66 -1.97 -12.28 -8.18
C GLN A 66 -2.07 -10.84 -8.68
N ILE A 67 -1.12 -10.42 -9.53
CA ILE A 67 -1.17 -9.10 -10.14
C ILE A 67 -2.36 -8.98 -11.09
N ALA A 68 -2.60 -9.96 -11.97
CA ALA A 68 -3.74 -9.96 -12.87
C ALA A 68 -5.08 -9.86 -12.09
N PHE A 69 -5.22 -10.65 -11.03
CA PHE A 69 -6.39 -10.58 -10.15
C PHE A 69 -6.57 -9.20 -9.49
N ILE A 70 -5.49 -8.54 -9.09
CA ILE A 70 -5.57 -7.17 -8.53
C ILE A 70 -5.95 -6.17 -9.63
N GLU A 71 -5.41 -6.30 -10.84
CA GLU A 71 -5.73 -5.43 -11.98
C GLU A 71 -7.22 -5.52 -12.34
N ASP A 72 -7.81 -6.73 -12.31
CA ASP A 72 -9.26 -6.93 -12.51
C ASP A 72 -10.11 -6.21 -11.45
N LEU A 73 -9.55 -5.99 -10.25
CA LEU A 73 -10.22 -5.31 -9.14
C LEU A 73 -9.95 -3.80 -9.07
N PHE A 74 -9.16 -3.24 -9.98
CA PHE A 74 -8.86 -1.80 -9.99
C PHE A 74 -10.10 -0.88 -9.94
N PRO A 75 -11.20 -1.16 -10.65
CA PRO A 75 -12.42 -0.34 -10.54
C PRO A 75 -13.09 -0.36 -9.16
N HIS A 76 -12.78 -1.36 -8.33
CA HIS A 76 -13.36 -1.58 -7.00
C HIS A 76 -12.46 -1.08 -5.86
N LEU A 77 -11.17 -0.81 -6.12
CA LEU A 77 -10.28 -0.21 -5.13
C LEU A 77 -10.66 1.26 -4.88
N ARG A 78 -11.42 1.51 -3.81
CA ARG A 78 -11.97 2.84 -3.47
C ARG A 78 -11.50 3.40 -2.13
N ASP A 79 -10.65 2.68 -1.41
CA ASP A 79 -10.06 3.16 -0.17
C ASP A 79 -8.63 2.65 0.03
N TRP A 80 -7.93 3.28 0.99
CA TRP A 80 -6.56 2.93 1.35
C TRP A 80 -6.48 1.61 2.12
N TRP A 81 -7.55 1.19 2.77
CA TRP A 81 -7.58 0.01 3.64
C TRP A 81 -7.53 -1.30 2.85
N HIS A 82 -8.11 -1.34 1.64
CA HIS A 82 -7.94 -2.45 0.69
C HIS A 82 -6.60 -2.41 -0.05
N VAL A 83 -6.09 -1.23 -0.39
CA VAL A 83 -4.79 -1.11 -1.09
C VAL A 83 -3.62 -1.47 -0.17
N ASP A 84 -3.62 -0.97 1.07
CA ASP A 84 -2.46 -1.05 1.96
C ASP A 84 -2.23 -2.46 2.55
N ILE A 85 -3.21 -3.35 2.46
CA ILE A 85 -3.03 -4.75 2.83
C ILE A 85 -2.30 -5.56 1.73
N LEU A 86 -2.38 -5.14 0.46
CA LEU A 86 -1.87 -5.90 -0.69
C LEU A 86 -0.41 -6.34 -0.53
N PRO A 87 0.56 -5.52 -0.06
CA PRO A 87 1.95 -5.94 0.10
C PRO A 87 2.13 -7.16 1.01
N GLN A 88 1.22 -7.37 1.96
CA GLN A 88 1.26 -8.49 2.92
C GLN A 88 0.64 -9.77 2.35
N LEU A 89 -0.13 -9.65 1.26
CA LEU A 89 -0.83 -10.76 0.61
C LEU A 89 -0.01 -11.35 -0.53
N LEU A 90 0.79 -10.52 -1.21
CA LEU A 90 1.57 -10.93 -2.37
C LEU A 90 2.65 -11.96 -2.04
N LYS A 91 2.88 -12.85 -3.00
CA LYS A 91 4.06 -13.72 -3.07
C LYS A 91 5.30 -12.88 -3.41
N ARG A 92 6.46 -13.51 -3.35
CA ARG A 92 7.72 -12.85 -3.75
C ARG A 92 7.66 -12.52 -5.23
N ALA A 93 7.88 -11.24 -5.55
CA ALA A 93 7.98 -10.77 -6.93
C ALA A 93 9.18 -11.41 -7.67
N PRO A 94 9.08 -11.60 -9.00
CA PRO A 94 10.14 -12.22 -9.79
C PRO A 94 11.42 -11.35 -9.86
N SER A 95 11.27 -10.02 -9.97
CA SER A 95 12.40 -9.09 -9.97
C SER A 95 11.96 -7.67 -9.59
N PHE A 96 12.93 -6.82 -9.22
CA PHE A 96 12.68 -5.39 -9.05
C PHE A 96 12.22 -4.73 -10.34
N ASP A 97 12.86 -5.05 -11.46
CA ASP A 97 12.58 -4.49 -12.77
C ASP A 97 11.13 -4.77 -13.25
N TYR A 98 10.61 -5.96 -12.95
CA TYR A 98 9.20 -6.28 -13.18
C TYR A 98 8.27 -5.34 -12.39
N VAL A 99 8.52 -5.21 -11.08
CA VAL A 99 7.71 -4.35 -10.19
C VAL A 99 7.85 -2.87 -10.53
N TYR A 100 9.05 -2.44 -10.94
CA TYR A 100 9.31 -1.09 -11.38
C TYR A 100 8.47 -0.73 -12.61
N ARG A 101 8.40 -1.61 -13.62
CA ARG A 101 7.52 -1.41 -14.78
C ARG A 101 6.04 -1.34 -14.41
N LEU A 102 5.58 -2.22 -13.51
CA LEU A 102 4.20 -2.16 -13.02
C LEU A 102 3.91 -0.84 -12.32
N SER A 103 4.79 -0.43 -11.40
CA SER A 103 4.67 0.84 -10.69
C SER A 103 4.62 2.02 -11.67
N ALA A 104 5.56 2.09 -12.62
CA ALA A 104 5.60 3.13 -13.64
C ALA A 104 4.31 3.22 -14.46
N LYS A 105 3.67 2.08 -14.77
CA LYS A 105 2.32 2.04 -15.39
C LYS A 105 1.24 2.55 -14.42
N TYR A 106 1.20 2.05 -13.20
CA TYR A 106 0.12 2.31 -12.23
C TYR A 106 0.07 3.74 -11.74
N ILE A 107 1.22 4.38 -11.53
CA ILE A 107 1.28 5.78 -11.09
C ILE A 107 0.76 6.77 -12.15
N GLN A 108 0.56 6.32 -13.40
CA GLN A 108 -0.03 7.13 -14.49
C GLN A 108 -1.54 6.86 -14.68
N SER A 109 -2.16 6.01 -13.84
CA SER A 109 -3.58 5.67 -13.97
C SER A 109 -4.49 6.84 -13.58
N ASP A 110 -5.64 6.97 -14.25
CA ASP A 110 -6.70 7.90 -13.84
C ASP A 110 -7.31 7.53 -12.48
N LEU A 111 -7.22 6.25 -12.09
CA LEU A 111 -7.75 5.73 -10.83
C LEU A 111 -6.79 6.02 -9.67
N LEU A 112 -7.24 6.88 -8.75
CA LEU A 112 -6.47 7.33 -7.59
C LEU A 112 -5.86 6.17 -6.78
N PHE A 113 -6.62 5.12 -6.50
CA PHE A 113 -6.14 4.00 -5.67
C PHE A 113 -5.23 3.03 -6.44
N VAL A 114 -5.29 3.04 -7.78
CA VAL A 114 -4.29 2.37 -8.62
C VAL A 114 -2.97 3.12 -8.57
N ARG A 115 -2.98 4.47 -8.63
CA ARG A 115 -1.76 5.25 -8.41
C ARG A 115 -1.18 5.04 -7.02
N ARG A 116 -2.04 5.01 -5.98
CA ARG A 116 -1.63 4.66 -4.61
C ARG A 116 -0.93 3.29 -4.58
N TRP A 117 -1.53 2.29 -5.22
CA TRP A 117 -0.94 0.95 -5.34
C TRP A 117 0.43 0.98 -6.02
N GLY A 118 0.58 1.79 -7.07
CA GLY A 118 1.85 2.01 -7.78
C GLY A 118 3.01 2.37 -6.85
N TYR A 119 2.78 3.11 -5.77
CA TYR A 119 3.81 3.37 -4.75
C TYR A 119 3.88 2.27 -3.69
N VAL A 120 2.73 1.83 -3.18
CA VAL A 120 2.64 0.85 -2.07
C VAL A 120 3.23 -0.51 -2.44
N ILE A 121 3.26 -0.89 -3.72
CA ILE A 121 3.84 -2.17 -4.20
C ILE A 121 5.30 -2.35 -3.80
N PHE A 122 6.09 -1.27 -3.67
CA PHE A 122 7.49 -1.37 -3.25
C PHE A 122 7.66 -1.79 -1.79
N LEU A 123 6.61 -1.64 -0.96
CA LEU A 123 6.62 -2.02 0.46
C LEU A 123 6.55 -3.54 0.68
N THR A 124 6.53 -4.33 -0.40
CA THR A 124 6.70 -5.79 -0.40
C THR A 124 8.12 -6.24 -0.01
N GLY A 125 9.06 -5.31 0.14
CA GLY A 125 10.43 -5.59 0.60
C GLY A 125 11.52 -4.91 -0.23
N PHE A 126 11.19 -4.33 -1.38
CA PHE A 126 12.16 -3.65 -2.24
C PHE A 126 12.74 -2.39 -1.61
N GLN A 127 11.96 -1.70 -0.77
CA GLN A 127 12.42 -0.54 -0.03
C GLN A 127 13.53 -0.86 0.99
N LYS A 128 13.75 -2.15 1.30
CA LYS A 128 14.81 -2.60 2.22
C LYS A 128 16.19 -2.63 1.58
N ASP A 129 16.28 -2.62 0.25
CA ASP A 129 17.55 -2.62 -0.47
C ASP A 129 17.98 -1.17 -0.81
N PRO A 130 19.03 -0.63 -0.16
CA PRO A 130 19.47 0.74 -0.39
C PRO A 130 19.89 1.01 -1.84
N SER A 131 20.32 0.00 -2.59
CA SER A 131 20.74 0.16 -3.99
C SER A 131 19.57 0.51 -4.92
N LEU A 132 18.34 0.13 -4.55
CA LEU A 132 17.13 0.38 -5.32
C LEU A 132 16.50 1.75 -5.03
N THR A 133 16.92 2.42 -3.95
CA THR A 133 16.30 3.66 -3.45
C THR A 133 16.23 4.73 -4.54
N LYS A 134 17.33 4.99 -5.26
CA LYS A 134 17.38 6.01 -6.31
C LYS A 134 16.39 5.71 -7.45
N ASN A 135 16.29 4.45 -7.85
CA ASN A 135 15.36 4.04 -8.90
C ASN A 135 13.93 4.28 -8.43
N ILE A 136 13.57 3.85 -7.22
CA ILE A 136 12.23 4.06 -6.66
C ILE A 136 11.90 5.56 -6.58
N LEU A 137 12.84 6.39 -6.14
CA LEU A 137 12.66 7.85 -6.07
C LEU A 137 12.46 8.52 -7.43
N ASN A 138 12.93 7.94 -8.54
CA ASN A 138 12.73 8.47 -9.88
C ASN A 138 11.27 8.37 -10.35
N LEU A 139 10.43 7.56 -9.71
CA LEU A 139 9.00 7.44 -10.01
C LEU A 139 8.13 8.49 -9.28
N MET A 140 8.70 9.16 -8.29
CA MET A 140 7.98 10.15 -7.49
C MET A 140 7.67 11.40 -8.33
N HIS A 141 6.45 11.90 -8.24
CA HIS A 141 6.02 13.12 -8.91
C HIS A 141 4.85 13.76 -8.16
N ASN A 142 4.61 15.04 -8.37
CA ASN A 142 3.52 15.72 -7.69
C ASN A 142 2.15 15.16 -8.10
N ASP A 143 1.48 14.47 -7.19
CA ASP A 143 0.07 14.10 -7.33
C ASP A 143 -0.84 15.10 -6.57
N ALA A 144 -1.99 15.43 -7.14
CA ALA A 144 -2.99 16.30 -6.50
C ALA A 144 -3.84 15.56 -5.45
N ALA A 145 -3.97 14.23 -5.57
CA ALA A 145 -4.83 13.42 -4.73
C ALA A 145 -4.18 13.16 -3.36
N TYR A 146 -4.85 13.60 -2.29
CA TYR A 146 -4.39 13.41 -0.92
C TYR A 146 -3.98 11.97 -0.59
N TYR A 147 -4.78 10.97 -0.98
CA TYR A 147 -4.47 9.57 -0.72
C TYR A 147 -3.26 9.05 -1.50
N VAL A 148 -2.92 9.61 -2.66
CA VAL A 148 -1.69 9.23 -3.38
C VAL A 148 -0.49 9.88 -2.69
N GLN A 149 -0.58 11.17 -2.37
CA GLN A 149 0.45 11.88 -1.60
C GLN A 149 0.79 11.16 -0.28
N MET A 150 -0.20 10.56 0.39
CA MET A 150 0.03 9.77 1.61
C MET A 150 0.83 8.49 1.36
N ALA A 151 0.68 7.84 0.21
CA ALA A 151 1.47 6.66 -0.16
C ALA A 151 2.90 7.04 -0.54
N GLU A 152 3.09 8.11 -1.31
CA GLU A 152 4.41 8.66 -1.61
C GLU A 152 5.16 9.02 -0.33
N ALA A 153 4.50 9.79 0.56
CA ALA A 153 5.05 10.17 1.85
C ALA A 153 5.41 8.96 2.72
N TRP A 154 4.60 7.90 2.69
CA TRP A 154 4.89 6.67 3.42
C TRP A 154 6.08 5.94 2.83
N LEU A 155 6.14 5.77 1.50
CA LEU A 155 7.25 5.10 0.84
C LEU A 155 8.58 5.84 1.06
N ILE A 156 8.59 7.18 0.98
CA ILE A 156 9.78 8.00 1.29
C ILE A 156 10.24 7.75 2.74
N ALA A 157 9.31 7.74 3.70
CA ALA A 157 9.64 7.49 5.09
C ALA A 157 10.16 6.06 5.34
N ASP A 158 9.62 5.05 4.64
CA ASP A 158 10.08 3.66 4.78
C ASP A 158 11.46 3.46 4.13
N LEU A 159 11.72 4.09 2.98
CA LEU A 159 13.05 4.13 2.36
C LEU A 159 14.08 4.80 3.28
N ALA A 160 13.70 5.82 4.05
CA ALA A 160 14.60 6.52 4.97
C ALA A 160 15.10 5.64 6.12
N ILE A 161 14.39 4.55 6.43
CA ILE A 161 14.84 3.55 7.42
C ILE A 161 16.12 2.85 6.93
N TYR A 162 16.21 2.61 5.62
CA TYR A 162 17.29 1.80 5.03
C TYR A 162 18.35 2.64 4.32
N ASN A 163 17.99 3.82 3.80
CA ASN A 163 18.90 4.71 3.08
C ASN A 163 18.65 6.20 3.43
N PRO A 164 18.86 6.61 4.69
CA PRO A 164 18.49 7.93 5.17
C PRO A 164 19.21 9.07 4.44
N GLU A 165 20.49 8.91 4.13
CA GLU A 165 21.28 9.95 3.46
C GLU A 165 20.76 10.27 2.04
N GLU A 166 20.36 9.23 1.29
CA GLU A 166 19.77 9.43 -0.04
C GLU A 166 18.41 10.13 0.06
N ILE A 167 17.60 9.79 1.08
CA ILE A 167 16.31 10.44 1.29
C ILE A 167 16.46 11.89 1.72
N LEU A 168 17.43 12.22 2.58
CA LEU A 168 17.72 13.61 2.93
C LEU A 168 18.17 14.43 1.70
N ARG A 169 19.00 13.86 0.83
CA ARG A 169 19.37 14.49 -0.46
C ARG A 169 18.16 14.70 -1.36
N PHE A 170 17.28 13.69 -1.47
CA PHE A 170 16.06 13.79 -2.25
C PHE A 170 15.13 14.90 -1.72
N ILE A 171 14.91 14.96 -0.40
CA ILE A 171 14.14 16.03 0.24
C ILE A 171 14.80 17.40 0.00
N ALA A 172 16.12 17.52 0.08
CA ALA A 172 16.80 18.79 -0.18
C ALA A 172 16.70 19.24 -1.65
N SER A 173 16.51 18.31 -2.59
CA SER A 173 16.42 18.60 -4.03
C SER A 173 15.12 19.29 -4.45
N ARG A 174 14.08 19.31 -3.61
CA ARG A 174 12.79 19.98 -3.86
C ARG A 174 12.06 19.53 -5.13
N LYS A 175 12.20 18.25 -5.49
CA LYS A 175 11.48 17.65 -6.62
C LYS A 175 9.97 17.50 -6.40
N LEU A 176 9.53 17.40 -5.15
CA LEU A 176 8.12 17.25 -4.76
C LEU A 176 7.66 18.43 -3.93
N ASN A 177 6.38 18.74 -3.98
CA ASN A 177 5.75 19.80 -3.23
C ASN A 177 5.70 19.48 -1.74
N TYR A 178 5.59 20.53 -0.92
CA TYR A 178 5.60 20.41 0.53
C TYR A 178 4.45 19.54 1.09
N GLY A 179 3.32 19.42 0.38
CA GLY A 179 2.23 18.52 0.80
C GLY A 179 2.69 17.06 0.98
N ILE A 180 3.52 16.57 0.06
CA ILE A 180 4.10 15.22 0.12
C ILE A 180 5.28 15.19 1.09
N ILE A 181 6.23 16.12 0.93
CA ILE A 181 7.47 16.13 1.70
C ILE A 181 7.24 16.39 3.19
N GLY A 182 6.35 17.32 3.54
CA GLY A 182 5.99 17.60 4.92
C GLY A 182 5.39 16.38 5.62
N LYS A 183 4.58 15.59 4.91
CA LYS A 183 4.02 14.33 5.40
C LYS A 183 5.06 13.23 5.48
N ALA A 184 6.00 13.15 4.55
CA ALA A 184 7.12 12.23 4.61
C ALA A 184 7.97 12.50 5.86
N ILE A 185 8.34 13.76 6.10
CA ILE A 185 9.10 14.18 7.29
C ILE A 185 8.32 13.87 8.58
N GLN A 186 7.00 14.10 8.59
CA GLN A 186 6.17 13.73 9.73
C GLN A 186 6.26 12.22 10.02
N LYS A 187 6.04 11.37 9.00
CA LYS A 187 6.13 9.91 9.14
C LYS A 187 7.53 9.44 9.54
N MET A 188 8.58 10.11 9.04
CA MET A 188 9.96 9.84 9.48
C MET A 188 10.14 10.15 10.98
N CYS A 189 9.55 11.24 11.48
CA CYS A 189 9.61 11.62 12.89
C CYS A 189 8.83 10.65 13.79
N ASP A 190 7.67 10.17 13.31
CA ASP A 190 6.81 9.22 14.05
C ASP A 190 7.41 7.80 14.11
N SER A 191 8.41 7.50 13.27
CA SER A 191 9.05 6.19 13.21
C SER A 191 10.08 5.99 14.32
N PHE A 192 9.89 4.94 15.13
CA PHE A 192 10.91 4.47 16.10
C PHE A 192 12.13 3.84 15.42
N ARG A 193 12.06 3.52 14.12
CA ARG A 193 13.13 2.85 13.37
C ARG A 193 14.14 3.82 12.76
N ILE A 194 13.87 5.13 12.84
CA ILE A 194 14.76 6.18 12.34
C ILE A 194 15.40 6.87 13.54
N SER A 195 16.71 7.12 13.48
CA SER A 195 17.44 7.77 14.56
C SER A 195 17.03 9.23 14.73
N ASP A 196 17.17 9.76 15.96
CA ASP A 196 16.80 11.15 16.26
C ASP A 196 17.67 12.16 15.51
N GLU A 197 18.91 11.80 15.17
CA GLU A 197 19.78 12.60 14.32
C GLU A 197 19.18 12.78 12.91
N ILE A 198 18.74 11.70 12.27
CA ILE A 198 18.13 11.76 10.94
C ILE A 198 16.80 12.53 11.00
N LYS A 199 15.99 12.32 12.05
CA LYS A 199 14.75 13.08 12.25
C LYS A 199 15.01 14.58 12.40
N ARG A 200 16.05 14.97 13.14
CA ARG A 200 16.46 16.38 13.30
C ARG A 200 16.82 16.99 11.96
N ARG A 201 17.69 16.33 11.20
CA ARG A 201 18.11 16.78 9.85
C ARG A 201 16.92 16.89 8.91
N ALA A 202 16.00 15.92 8.91
CA ALA A 202 14.80 15.97 8.09
C ALA A 202 13.88 17.16 8.44
N ARG A 203 13.74 17.50 9.74
CA ARG A 203 12.97 18.68 10.18
C ARG A 203 13.59 20.00 9.71
N GLU A 204 14.90 20.12 9.76
CA GLU A 204 15.62 21.33 9.31
C GLU A 204 15.36 21.60 7.82
N LEU A 205 15.25 20.55 7.00
CA LEU A 205 14.94 20.67 5.58
C LEU A 205 13.56 21.27 5.28
N ARG A 206 12.62 21.32 6.24
CA ARG A 206 11.33 22.01 6.06
C ARG A 206 11.51 23.49 5.71
N ALA A 207 12.60 24.12 6.17
CA ALA A 207 12.90 25.51 5.87
C ALA A 207 13.12 25.78 4.36
N LEU A 208 13.48 24.76 3.58
CA LEU A 208 13.69 24.87 2.13
C LEU A 208 12.40 25.00 1.31
N TYR A 209 11.25 24.75 1.95
CA TYR A 209 9.91 24.71 1.35
C TYR A 209 9.01 25.88 1.79
N LYS A 210 9.62 26.89 2.43
CA LYS A 210 8.97 28.16 2.77
C LYS A 210 8.95 29.10 1.58
#